data_AF-X1IQ99-F1
#
_entry.id   AF-X1IQ99-F1
#
_cell.length_a   1.000
_cell.length_b   1.000
_cell.length_c   1.000
_cell.angle_alpha   90.00
_cell.angle_beta   90.00
_cell.angle_gamma   90.00
#
_symmetry.space_group_name_H-M   'P 1'
#
loop_
_entity.id
_entity.type
_entity.pdbx_description
1 polymer ?
#
loop_
_entity_poly.entity_id
_entity_poly.type
_entity_poly.pdbx_seq_one_letter_code
_entity_poly.pdbx_strand_id
1 'polypeptide(L)'
;MHLVLTFFHKVKGPEILMSYPEVELEEDIIEKLIRFFDLEINETFFEIILINKKKRIINLYFEIISEWARGNKEFAMLSLIMKEKYESRLIYTFLVDTVQKIRSTERIFKAFYKNDDFHDNDIEIDLGYEAIKKILFDCLNSLIDRLNSKA
;
A
#
# COMPACT_ATOMS: atom_id res chain seq x y z
N MET A 1 10.41 0.85 9.60
CA MET A 1 9.97 0.78 8.18
C MET A 1 8.48 1.04 8.20
N HIS A 2 7.91 1.62 7.14
CA HIS A 2 6.46 1.79 7.03
C HIS A 2 5.98 1.23 5.71
N LEU A 3 4.95 0.39 5.76
CA LEU A 3 4.25 -0.14 4.61
C LEU A 3 2.94 0.62 4.48
N VAL A 4 2.72 1.27 3.35
CA VAL A 4 1.60 2.19 3.12
C VAL A 4 0.81 1.71 1.91
N LEU A 5 -0.49 1.59 2.07
CA LEU A 5 -1.41 1.26 0.99
C LEU A 5 -2.17 2.52 0.58
N THR A 6 -1.92 2.94 -0.65
CA THR A 6 -2.62 4.05 -1.32
C THR A 6 -3.55 3.48 -2.38
N PHE A 7 -4.71 4.09 -2.57
CA PHE A 7 -5.69 3.67 -3.58
C PHE A 7 -6.31 4.90 -4.25
N PHE A 8 -6.91 4.70 -5.43
CA PHE A 8 -7.62 5.75 -6.12
C PHE A 8 -9.09 5.80 -5.68
N HIS A 9 -9.47 6.81 -4.90
CA HIS A 9 -10.86 7.07 -4.56
C HIS A 9 -11.55 7.88 -5.66
N LYS A 10 -12.71 7.43 -6.15
CA LYS A 10 -13.35 7.98 -7.36
C LYS A 10 -13.70 9.47 -7.28
N VAL A 11 -13.97 10.00 -6.09
CA VAL A 11 -14.35 11.41 -5.89
C VAL A 11 -13.18 12.27 -5.41
N LYS A 12 -12.27 11.68 -4.61
CA LYS A 12 -11.20 12.42 -3.91
C LYS A 12 -9.86 12.34 -4.63
N GLY A 13 -9.70 11.40 -5.56
CA GLY A 13 -8.40 11.06 -6.16
C GLY A 13 -7.63 10.08 -5.28
N PRO A 14 -6.29 10.03 -5.38
CA PRO A 14 -5.48 9.13 -4.58
C PRO A 14 -5.56 9.44 -3.09
N GLU A 15 -5.78 8.40 -2.29
CA GLU A 15 -5.91 8.48 -0.84
C GLU A 15 -5.09 7.35 -0.18
N ILE A 16 -4.49 7.64 0.97
CA ILE A 16 -3.89 6.59 1.79
C ILE A 16 -5.01 5.87 2.52
N LEU A 17 -5.24 4.59 2.18
CA LEU A 17 -6.17 3.76 2.91
C LEU A 17 -5.66 3.50 4.33
N MET A 18 -4.39 3.10 4.41
CA MET A 18 -3.76 2.79 5.70
C MET A 18 -2.24 2.77 5.61
N SER A 19 -1.61 2.83 6.79
CA SER A 19 -0.19 2.62 6.96
C SER A 19 0.09 1.70 8.14
N TYR A 20 1.15 0.90 8.03
CA TYR A 20 1.64 0.05 9.11
C TYR A 20 3.15 0.26 9.31
N PRO A 21 3.65 0.45 10.54
CA PRO A 21 2.88 0.62 11.79
C PRO A 21 1.97 1.86 11.74
N GLU A 22 0.92 1.88 12.57
CA GLU A 22 -0.04 2.98 12.72
C GLU A 22 0.59 4.17 13.47
N VAL A 23 1.74 4.63 12.98
CA VAL A 23 2.43 5.81 13.44
C VAL A 23 2.24 6.89 12.41
N GLU A 24 2.03 8.12 12.88
CA GLU A 24 1.88 9.29 12.02
C GLU A 24 3.10 9.44 11.11
N LEU A 25 2.86 9.40 9.80
CA LEU A 25 3.87 9.70 8.79
C LEU A 25 4.05 11.21 8.70
N GLU A 26 5.28 11.66 8.41
CA GLU A 26 5.54 13.07 8.12
C GLU A 26 4.64 13.55 6.97
N GLU A 27 4.00 14.70 7.14
CA GLU A 27 3.01 15.26 6.20
C GLU A 27 3.56 15.37 4.77
N ASP A 28 4.81 15.82 4.62
CA ASP A 28 5.45 15.93 3.30
C ASP A 28 5.72 14.56 2.64
N ILE A 29 5.82 13.48 3.43
CA ILE A 29 5.91 12.11 2.91
C ILE A 29 4.53 11.66 2.42
N ILE A 30 3.47 11.97 3.17
CA ILE A 30 2.08 11.69 2.78
C ILE A 30 1.77 12.38 1.45
N GLU A 31 2.04 13.69 1.35
CA GLU A 31 1.85 14.46 0.12
C GLU A 31 2.61 13.87 -1.06
N LYS A 32 3.86 13.42 -0.82
CA LYS A 32 4.67 12.76 -1.86
C LYS A 32 4.07 11.45 -2.31
N LEU A 33 3.60 10.59 -1.41
CA LEU A 33 2.98 9.32 -1.77
C LEU A 33 1.73 9.51 -2.64
N ILE A 34 0.87 10.48 -2.27
CA ILE A 34 -0.31 10.84 -3.06
C ILE A 34 0.12 11.31 -4.46
N ARG A 35 1.10 12.21 -4.54
CA ARG A 35 1.62 12.68 -5.83
C ARG A 35 2.27 11.57 -6.65
N PHE A 36 2.96 10.62 -6.01
CA PHE A 36 3.57 9.51 -6.71
C PHE A 36 2.54 8.65 -7.40
N PHE A 37 1.39 8.44 -6.75
CA PHE A 37 0.24 7.73 -7.32
C PHE A 37 -0.24 8.33 -8.66
N ASP A 38 -0.19 9.65 -8.77
CA ASP A 38 -0.61 10.40 -9.97
C ASP A 38 0.51 10.56 -11.01
N LEU A 39 1.74 10.13 -10.74
CA LEU A 39 2.80 10.24 -11.74
C LEU A 39 2.50 9.31 -12.91
N GLU A 40 2.63 9.84 -14.14
CA GLU A 40 2.62 9.06 -15.38
C GLU A 40 3.89 8.20 -15.49
N ILE A 41 4.00 7.19 -14.63
CA ILE A 41 5.07 6.21 -14.65
C ILE A 41 4.55 5.00 -15.40
N ASN A 42 5.13 4.72 -16.56
CA ASN A 42 4.79 3.54 -17.38
C ASN A 42 5.31 2.21 -16.78
N GLU A 43 5.80 2.24 -15.54
CA GLU A 43 6.37 1.11 -14.81
C GLU A 43 5.50 0.77 -13.60
N THR A 44 5.22 -0.52 -13.40
CA THR A 44 4.48 -0.98 -12.22
C THR A 44 5.31 -0.87 -10.93
N PHE A 45 6.63 -0.82 -11.04
CA PHE A 45 7.55 -0.79 -9.91
C PHE A 45 8.58 0.31 -10.10
N PHE A 46 8.75 1.14 -9.08
CA PHE A 46 9.71 2.23 -9.10
C PHE A 46 10.17 2.60 -7.69
N GLU A 47 11.29 3.28 -7.61
CA GLU A 47 11.86 3.74 -6.35
C GLU A 47 12.19 5.22 -6.39
N ILE A 48 12.04 5.86 -5.24
CA ILE A 48 12.36 7.27 -5.03
C ILE A 48 13.23 7.39 -3.80
N ILE A 49 14.39 8.04 -3.98
CA ILE A 49 15.36 8.28 -2.91
C ILE A 49 15.27 9.74 -2.49
N LEU A 50 14.89 9.96 -1.24
CA LEU A 50 14.83 11.28 -0.61
C LEU A 50 16.13 11.54 0.14
N ILE A 51 17.15 12.02 -0.58
CA ILE A 51 18.53 12.22 -0.08
C ILE A 51 18.54 13.03 1.23
N ASN A 52 17.88 14.20 1.25
CA ASN A 52 17.86 15.09 2.41
C ASN A 52 17.19 14.45 3.64
N LYS A 53 16.30 13.47 3.43
CA LYS A 53 15.61 12.74 4.50
C LYS A 53 16.26 11.39 4.84
N LYS A 54 17.29 10.97 4.09
CA LYS A 54 17.92 9.65 4.18
C LYS A 54 16.89 8.51 4.15
N LYS A 55 15.84 8.71 3.34
CA LYS A 55 14.72 7.78 3.17
C LYS A 55 14.67 7.29 1.73
N ARG A 56 14.26 6.04 1.59
CA ARG A 56 13.94 5.43 0.31
C ARG A 56 12.50 4.94 0.36
N ILE A 57 11.78 5.19 -0.72
CA ILE A 57 10.38 4.80 -0.91
C ILE A 57 10.35 3.92 -2.15
N ILE A 58 9.85 2.70 -2.00
CA ILE A 58 9.74 1.73 -3.08
C ILE A 58 8.28 1.43 -3.27
N ASN A 59 7.80 1.60 -4.49
CA ASN A 59 6.38 1.58 -4.82
C ASN A 59 6.09 0.44 -5.79
N LEU A 60 4.95 -0.22 -5.61
CA LEU A 60 4.41 -1.22 -6.50
C LEU A 60 2.94 -0.91 -6.79
N TYR A 61 2.64 -0.53 -8.03
CA TYR A 61 1.28 -0.41 -8.53
C TYR A 61 0.66 -1.76 -8.81
N PHE A 62 -0.63 -1.86 -8.52
CA PHE A 62 -1.41 -3.04 -8.80
C PHE A 62 -2.90 -2.72 -8.90
N GLU A 63 -3.60 -3.55 -9.65
CA GLU A 63 -5.06 -3.52 -9.76
C GLU A 63 -5.69 -4.60 -8.87
N ILE A 64 -6.88 -4.34 -8.34
CA ILE A 64 -7.75 -5.32 -7.68
C ILE A 64 -9.04 -5.41 -8.48
N ILE A 65 -9.52 -6.62 -8.75
CA ILE A 65 -10.82 -6.83 -9.38
C ILE A 65 -11.92 -6.39 -8.40
N SER A 66 -12.82 -5.53 -8.86
CA SER A 66 -13.87 -4.94 -8.03
C SER A 66 -15.14 -4.77 -8.82
N GLU A 67 -16.23 -5.40 -8.37
CA GLU A 67 -17.56 -5.20 -8.93
C GLU A 67 -18.15 -3.81 -8.63
N TRP A 68 -17.58 -3.08 -7.66
CA TRP A 68 -18.03 -1.73 -7.31
C TRP A 68 -17.31 -0.67 -8.13
N ALA A 69 -16.16 -0.98 -8.72
CA ALA A 69 -15.39 -0.09 -9.56
C ALA A 69 -16.01 0.12 -10.95
N ARG A 70 -15.91 1.35 -11.48
CA ARG A 70 -16.14 1.59 -12.91
C ARG A 70 -15.00 0.96 -13.69
N GLY A 71 -15.30 0.05 -14.61
CA GLY A 71 -14.28 -0.73 -15.32
C GLY A 71 -13.82 -1.99 -14.59
N ASN A 72 -14.54 -2.39 -13.53
CA ASN A 72 -14.35 -3.62 -12.76
C ASN A 72 -12.99 -3.76 -12.05
N LYS A 73 -12.28 -2.65 -11.84
CA LYS A 73 -10.94 -2.62 -11.23
C LYS A 73 -10.73 -1.41 -10.33
N GLU A 74 -10.19 -1.64 -9.13
CA GLU A 74 -9.60 -0.59 -8.30
C GLU A 74 -8.11 -0.47 -8.59
N PHE A 75 -7.58 0.75 -8.53
CA PHE A 75 -6.15 1.02 -8.63
C PHE A 75 -5.57 1.25 -7.24
N ALA A 76 -4.46 0.58 -6.95
CA ALA A 76 -3.76 0.67 -5.68
C ALA A 76 -2.24 0.69 -5.88
N MET A 77 -1.56 1.22 -4.86
CA MET A 77 -0.11 1.30 -4.79
C MET A 77 0.34 0.90 -3.39
N LEU A 78 1.21 -0.10 -3.32
CA LEU A 78 1.85 -0.51 -2.08
C LEU A 78 3.24 0.12 -2.00
N SER A 79 3.48 0.89 -0.95
CA SER A 79 4.69 1.69 -0.79
C SER A 79 5.43 1.27 0.47
N LEU A 80 6.72 0.93 0.37
CA LEU A 80 7.57 0.64 1.51
C LEU A 80 8.58 1.77 1.73
N ILE A 81 8.46 2.44 2.88
CA ILE A 81 9.33 3.51 3.34
C ILE A 81 10.37 2.93 4.30
N MET A 82 11.64 3.15 3.98
CA MET A 82 12.76 2.61 4.76
C MET A 82 13.99 3.52 4.73
N LYS A 83 15.00 3.15 5.53
CA LYS A 83 16.35 3.71 5.43
C LYS A 83 17.07 3.12 4.21
N GLU A 84 18.00 3.88 3.64
CA GLU A 84 18.71 3.61 2.38
C GLU A 84 19.77 2.49 2.49
N LYS A 85 19.39 1.27 2.87
CA LYS A 85 20.38 0.19 3.10
C LYS A 85 20.06 -1.18 2.49
N TYR A 86 18.91 -1.36 1.85
CA TYR A 86 18.44 -2.70 1.45
C TYR A 86 18.40 -2.88 -0.07
N GLU A 87 18.67 -4.09 -0.57
CA GLU A 87 18.65 -4.39 -2.00
C GLU A 87 17.24 -4.31 -2.61
N SER A 88 17.08 -3.60 -3.73
CA SER A 88 15.79 -3.38 -4.40
C SER A 88 15.07 -4.67 -4.77
N ARG A 89 15.81 -5.70 -5.19
CA ARG A 89 15.24 -6.98 -5.65
C ARG A 89 14.57 -7.77 -4.53
N LEU A 90 15.17 -7.74 -3.32
CA LEU A 90 14.57 -8.37 -2.14
C LEU A 90 13.26 -7.67 -1.77
N ILE A 91 13.25 -6.34 -1.82
CA ILE A 91 12.06 -5.55 -1.53
C ILE A 91 10.98 -5.73 -2.59
N TYR A 92 11.34 -5.78 -3.88
CA TYR A 92 10.41 -6.06 -4.97
C TYR A 92 9.68 -7.39 -4.73
N THR A 93 10.43 -8.45 -4.44
CA THR A 93 9.86 -9.78 -4.16
C THR A 93 8.89 -9.72 -2.98
N PHE A 94 9.29 -9.04 -1.90
CA PHE A 94 8.44 -8.81 -0.74
C PHE A 94 7.13 -8.07 -1.08
N LEU A 95 7.19 -7.00 -1.87
CA LEU A 95 6.01 -6.23 -2.26
C LEU A 95 5.08 -7.06 -3.15
N VAL A 96 5.63 -7.81 -4.12
CA VAL A 96 4.86 -8.70 -4.98
C VAL A 96 4.13 -9.76 -4.15
N ASP A 97 4.83 -10.44 -3.23
CA ASP A 97 4.22 -11.45 -2.36
C ASP A 97 3.11 -10.84 -1.48
N THR A 98 3.32 -9.63 -0.97
CA THR A 98 2.32 -8.92 -0.16
C THR A 98 1.10 -8.56 -1.00
N VAL A 99 1.29 -8.02 -2.20
CA VAL A 99 0.20 -7.70 -3.14
C VAL A 99 -0.58 -8.96 -3.54
N GLN A 100 0.09 -10.09 -3.76
CA GLN A 100 -0.58 -11.34 -4.06
C GLN A 100 -1.48 -11.81 -2.92
N LYS A 101 -1.04 -11.68 -1.66
CA LYS A 101 -1.88 -11.98 -0.49
C LYS A 101 -3.14 -11.09 -0.45
N ILE A 102 -2.97 -9.78 -0.68
CA ILE A 102 -4.10 -8.84 -0.76
C ILE A 102 -5.06 -9.28 -1.86
N ARG A 103 -4.58 -9.49 -3.10
CA ARG A 103 -5.39 -9.91 -4.25
C ARG A 103 -6.10 -11.25 -4.07
N SER A 104 -5.49 -12.18 -3.35
CA SER A 104 -6.06 -13.49 -3.07
C SER A 104 -7.14 -13.48 -1.98
N THR A 105 -7.29 -12.36 -1.28
CA THR A 105 -8.33 -12.22 -0.26
C THR A 105 -9.67 -11.91 -0.93
N GLU A 106 -10.66 -12.75 -0.68
CA GLU A 106 -11.99 -12.61 -1.26
C GLU A 106 -12.61 -11.26 -0.86
N ARG A 107 -13.25 -10.59 -1.82
CA ARG A 107 -13.95 -9.31 -1.64
C ARG A 107 -13.11 -8.18 -1.01
N ILE A 108 -11.78 -8.28 -1.09
CA ILE A 108 -10.87 -7.29 -0.47
C ILE A 108 -11.07 -5.87 -0.98
N PHE A 109 -11.60 -5.70 -2.19
CA PHE A 109 -11.89 -4.39 -2.78
C PHE A 109 -12.86 -3.57 -1.93
N LYS A 110 -13.75 -4.22 -1.14
CA LYS A 110 -14.69 -3.54 -0.26
C LYS A 110 -13.99 -2.70 0.81
N ALA A 111 -12.80 -3.10 1.24
CA ALA A 111 -12.00 -2.36 2.21
C ALA A 111 -11.72 -0.92 1.74
N PHE A 112 -11.71 -0.66 0.44
CA PHE A 112 -11.39 0.66 -0.13
C PHE A 112 -12.55 1.67 0.03
N TYR A 113 -13.71 1.20 0.49
CA TYR A 113 -14.91 1.99 0.73
C TYR A 113 -15.12 2.26 2.23
N LYS A 114 -14.11 1.99 3.08
CA LYS A 114 -14.20 2.15 4.54
C LYS A 114 -14.55 3.57 5.00
N ASN A 115 -14.20 4.57 4.19
CA ASN A 115 -14.44 5.99 4.46
C ASN A 115 -15.53 6.59 3.56
N ASP A 116 -16.34 5.76 2.88
CA ASP A 116 -17.38 6.20 1.96
C ASP A 116 -18.74 6.22 2.68
N ASP A 117 -19.41 7.37 2.65
CA ASP A 117 -20.72 7.57 3.30
C ASP A 117 -21.86 6.73 2.68
N PHE A 118 -21.63 6.09 1.53
CA PHE A 118 -22.67 5.39 0.77
C PHE A 118 -22.84 3.91 1.14
N HIS A 119 -21.89 3.34 1.90
CA HIS A 119 -21.87 1.91 2.21
C HIS A 119 -21.99 1.62 3.72
N ASP A 120 -22.63 2.52 4.46
CA ASP A 120 -22.89 2.38 5.89
C ASP A 120 -23.49 1.00 6.23
N ASN A 121 -22.82 0.28 7.15
CA ASN A 121 -23.19 -1.03 7.71
C ASN A 121 -22.90 -2.28 6.86
N ASP A 122 -22.12 -2.22 5.78
CA ASP A 122 -21.61 -3.45 5.16
C ASP A 122 -20.42 -4.01 5.99
N ILE A 123 -20.68 -5.04 6.80
CA ILE A 123 -19.67 -5.70 7.64
C ILE A 123 -18.46 -6.21 6.84
N GLU A 124 -18.63 -6.51 5.54
CA GLU A 124 -17.52 -6.97 4.70
C GLU A 124 -16.48 -5.88 4.43
N ILE A 125 -16.86 -4.61 4.53
CA ILE A 125 -15.92 -3.48 4.46
C ILE A 125 -14.97 -3.52 5.65
N ASP A 126 -15.52 -3.66 6.87
CA ASP A 126 -14.73 -3.74 8.09
C ASP A 126 -13.85 -4.98 8.13
N LEU A 127 -14.41 -6.14 7.75
CA LEU A 127 -13.65 -7.39 7.65
C LEU A 127 -12.52 -7.28 6.62
N GLY A 128 -12.78 -6.66 5.46
CA GLY A 128 -11.77 -6.41 4.45
C GLY A 128 -10.66 -5.49 4.95
N TYR A 129 -11.03 -4.39 5.62
CA TYR A 129 -10.07 -3.42 6.18
C TYR A 129 -9.15 -4.09 7.22
N GLU A 130 -9.71 -4.86 8.15
CA GLU A 130 -8.94 -5.61 9.14
C GLU A 130 -8.09 -6.72 8.49
N ALA A 131 -8.57 -7.35 7.42
CA ALA A 131 -7.79 -8.32 6.66
C ALA A 131 -6.55 -7.67 6.02
N ILE A 132 -6.69 -6.50 5.39
CA ILE A 132 -5.53 -5.76 4.86
C ILE A 132 -4.59 -5.40 6.00
N LYS A 133 -5.10 -4.84 7.11
CA LYS A 133 -4.29 -4.48 8.29
C LYS A 133 -3.43 -5.65 8.76
N LYS A 134 -4.04 -6.82 8.91
CA LYS A 134 -3.36 -8.05 9.32
C LYS A 134 -2.32 -8.49 8.30
N ILE A 135 -2.63 -8.44 7.00
CA ILE A 135 -1.67 -8.78 5.94
C ILE A 135 -0.45 -7.85 6.00
N LEU A 136 -0.65 -6.54 6.12
CA LEU A 136 0.45 -5.57 6.20
C LEU A 136 1.30 -5.78 7.45
N PHE A 137 0.66 -6.05 8.59
CA PHE A 137 1.32 -6.40 9.86
C PHE A 137 2.20 -7.65 9.69
N ASP A 138 1.61 -8.78 9.27
CA ASP A 138 2.28 -10.06 9.16
C ASP A 138 3.45 -9.99 8.17
N CYS A 139 3.24 -9.31 7.04
CA CYS A 139 4.26 -9.19 6.00
C CYS A 139 5.42 -8.28 6.44
N LEU A 140 5.13 -7.09 6.98
CA LEU A 140 6.19 -6.17 7.39
C LEU A 140 7.05 -6.75 8.51
N ASN A 141 6.43 -7.40 9.51
CA ASN A 141 7.18 -8.06 10.59
C ASN A 141 8.05 -9.20 10.05
N SER A 142 7.50 -10.03 9.16
CA SER A 142 8.29 -11.09 8.51
C SER A 142 9.49 -10.55 7.71
N LEU A 143 9.33 -9.40 7.03
CA LEU A 143 10.44 -8.73 6.36
C LEU A 143 11.49 -8.25 7.36
N ILE A 144 11.07 -7.58 8.43
CA ILE A 144 11.97 -7.07 9.48
C ILE A 144 12.78 -8.21 10.09
N ASP A 145 12.13 -9.33 10.43
CA ASP A 145 12.80 -10.50 11.00
C ASP A 145 13.83 -11.09 10.03
N ARG A 146 13.49 -11.22 8.74
CA ARG A 146 14.41 -11.70 7.70
C ARG A 146 15.61 -10.77 7.55
N LEU A 147 15.41 -9.47 7.61
CA LEU A 147 16.49 -8.48 7.49
C LEU A 147 17.40 -8.49 8.72
N ASN A 148 16.85 -8.66 9.92
CA ASN A 148 17.63 -8.76 11.15
C ASN A 148 18.39 -10.10 11.26
N SER A 149 17.83 -11.20 10.73
CA SER A 149 18.51 -12.51 10.73
C SER A 149 19.72 -12.60 9.78
N LYS A 150 19.84 -11.65 8.85
CA LYS A 150 20.94 -11.57 7.86
C LYS A 150 21.99 -10.51 8.22
N ALA A 151 21.77 -9.74 9.29
CA ALA A 151 22.67 -8.68 9.77
C ALA A 151 23.56 -9.21 10.91
#